data_AF-A0A7V3HU12-F1
#
_entry.id   AF-A0A7V3HU12-F1
#
_cell.length_a   1.000
_cell.length_b   1.000
_cell.length_c   1.000
_cell.angle_alpha   90.00
_cell.angle_beta   90.00
_cell.angle_gamma   90.00
#
_symmetry.space_group_name_H-M   'P 1'
#
loop_
_entity.id
_entity.type
_entity.pdbx_description
1 polymer ?
#
loop_
_entity_poly.entity_id
_entity_poly.type
_entity_poly.pdbx_seq_one_letter_code
_entity_poly.pdbx_strand_id
1 'polypeptide(L)'
;MFDTLSYLELQQYWWFIVSLLAALFVFMTFVQGGQTLLWSLGKTEDQRDLIISALGRKWELTFTTLVMFGGALFAAFPLFYATSFGGAYYVWMAI
;
A
#
# COMPACT_ATOMS: atom_id res chain seq x y z
N MET A 1 21.47 5.70 -18.93
CA MET A 1 21.69 4.77 -17.78
C MET A 1 20.87 3.49 -17.92
N PHE A 2 19.65 3.56 -18.47
CA PHE A 2 18.82 2.37 -18.76
C PHE A 2 19.02 1.82 -20.18
N ASP A 3 19.71 2.56 -21.05
CA ASP A 3 19.84 2.26 -22.49
C ASP A 3 20.67 1.00 -22.79
N THR A 4 21.43 0.52 -21.81
CA THR A 4 22.24 -0.70 -21.90
C THR A 4 21.54 -1.94 -21.32
N LEU A 5 20.39 -1.79 -20.67
CA LEU A 5 19.67 -2.90 -20.05
C LEU A 5 18.84 -3.65 -21.10
N SER A 6 18.89 -4.97 -21.02
CA SER A 6 17.98 -5.84 -21.75
C SER A 6 16.54 -5.67 -21.25
N TYR A 7 15.59 -6.09 -22.07
CA TYR A 7 14.17 -6.07 -21.70
C TYR A 7 13.90 -6.87 -20.41
N LEU A 8 14.57 -8.01 -20.23
CA LEU A 8 14.44 -8.84 -19.03
C LEU A 8 14.93 -8.11 -17.77
N GLU A 9 16.06 -7.41 -17.86
CA GLU A 9 16.60 -6.65 -16.73
C GLU A 9 15.67 -5.48 -16.35
N LEU A 10 15.05 -4.82 -17.33
CA LEU A 10 14.03 -3.80 -17.08
C LEU A 10 12.79 -4.37 -16.39
N GLN A 11 12.34 -5.57 -16.79
CA GLN A 11 11.24 -6.26 -16.10
C GLN A 11 11.62 -6.59 -14.66
N GLN A 12 12.81 -7.11 -14.41
CA GLN A 12 13.28 -7.43 -13.05
C GLN A 12 13.41 -6.18 -12.18
N TYR A 13 13.92 -5.08 -12.73
CA TYR A 13 14.04 -3.80 -12.06
C TYR A 13 12.66 -3.26 -11.63
N TRP A 14 11.69 -3.25 -12.54
CA TRP A 14 10.32 -2.82 -12.21
C TRP A 14 9.62 -3.77 -11.24
N TRP A 15 9.87 -5.07 -11.36
CA TRP A 15 9.35 -6.05 -10.42
C TRP A 15 9.89 -5.80 -9.00
N PHE A 16 11.17 -5.45 -8.87
CA PHE A 16 11.76 -5.06 -7.60
C PHE A 16 11.08 -3.81 -7.01
N ILE A 17 10.86 -2.77 -7.81
CA ILE A 17 10.16 -1.56 -7.36
C ILE A 17 8.75 -1.90 -6.87
N VAL A 18 7.96 -2.62 -7.67
CA VAL A 18 6.60 -3.01 -7.32
C VAL A 18 6.57 -3.84 -6.03
N SER A 19 7.50 -4.78 -5.88
CA SER A 19 7.63 -5.60 -4.68
C SER A 19 7.99 -4.76 -3.44
N LEU A 20 8.88 -3.78 -3.60
CA LEU A 20 9.24 -2.85 -2.53
C LEU A 20 8.03 -1.99 -2.12
N LEU A 21 7.27 -1.48 -3.10
CA LEU A 21 6.05 -0.72 -2.83
C LEU A 21 5.00 -1.55 -2.10
N ALA A 22 4.81 -2.82 -2.50
CA ALA A 22 3.93 -3.74 -1.81
C ALA A 22 4.39 -3.99 -0.37
N ALA A 23 5.69 -4.22 -0.16
CA ALA A 23 6.27 -4.43 1.17
C ALA A 23 6.10 -3.19 2.06
N LEU A 24 6.31 -1.98 1.51
CA LEU A 24 6.08 -0.72 2.23
C LEU A 24 4.60 -0.52 2.55
N PHE A 25 3.69 -0.86 1.64
CA PHE A 25 2.25 -0.80 1.91
C PHE A 25 1.89 -1.73 3.07
N VAL A 26 2.29 -3.00 3.02
CA VAL A 26 2.07 -3.97 4.10
C VAL A 26 2.68 -3.48 5.41
N PHE A 27 3.91 -2.97 5.37
CA PHE A 27 4.55 -2.38 6.54
C PHE A 27 3.70 -1.26 7.14
N MET A 28 3.22 -0.32 6.33
CA MET A 28 2.42 0.83 6.79
C MET A 28 1.02 0.46 7.29
N THR A 29 0.52 -0.76 7.04
CA THR A 29 -0.80 -1.19 7.56
C THR A 29 -0.90 -1.19 9.09
N PHE A 30 0.22 -1.10 9.82
CA PHE A 30 0.18 -0.89 11.27
C PHE A 30 -0.58 0.39 11.65
N VAL A 31 -0.65 1.39 10.76
CA VAL A 31 -1.37 2.64 11.02
C VAL A 31 -2.88 2.38 11.11
N GLN A 32 -3.45 1.66 10.14
CA GLN A 32 -4.85 1.21 10.15
C GLN A 32 -5.08 0.18 11.26
N GLY A 33 -4.14 -0.73 11.48
CA GLY A 33 -4.16 -1.67 12.61
C GLY A 33 -4.26 -0.96 13.96
N GLY A 34 -3.51 0.14 14.14
CA GLY A 34 -3.56 0.98 15.34
C GLY A 34 -4.94 1.61 15.58
N GLN A 35 -5.70 1.94 14.55
CA GLN A 35 -7.06 2.44 14.70
C GLN A 35 -8.03 1.40 15.26
N THR A 36 -7.84 0.13 14.90
CA THR A 36 -8.67 -0.96 15.46
C THR A 36 -8.51 -1.08 16.98
N LEU A 37 -7.41 -0.54 17.52
CA LEU A 37 -7.11 -0.52 18.96
C LEU A 37 -7.75 0.67 19.70
N LEU A 38 -8.35 1.65 19.01
CA LEU A 38 -8.85 2.89 19.63
C LEU A 38 -9.81 2.61 20.80
N TRP A 39 -10.74 1.69 20.61
CA TRP A 39 -11.74 1.31 21.61
C TRP A 39 -11.31 0.10 22.47
N SER A 40 -10.27 -0.62 22.02
CA SER A 40 -9.71 -1.76 22.76
C SER A 40 -8.74 -1.29 23.85
N LEU A 41 -7.80 -0.41 23.52
CA LEU A 41 -6.80 0.14 24.44
C LEU A 41 -7.24 1.46 25.08
N GLY A 42 -7.91 2.35 24.32
CA GLY A 42 -8.38 3.64 24.82
C GLY A 42 -9.67 3.52 25.62
N LYS A 43 -9.56 3.47 26.95
CA LYS A 43 -10.71 3.38 27.86
C LYS A 43 -11.25 4.76 28.25
N THR A 44 -10.40 5.77 28.28
CA THR A 44 -10.76 7.18 28.49
C THR A 44 -10.61 8.00 27.21
N GLU A 45 -11.20 9.18 27.16
CA GLU A 45 -11.06 10.11 26.03
C GLU A 45 -9.59 10.52 25.82
N ASP A 46 -8.89 10.90 26.89
CA ASP A 46 -7.46 11.25 26.83
C ASP A 46 -6.59 10.14 26.21
N GLN A 47 -6.87 8.87 26.53
CA GLN A 47 -6.13 7.74 25.95
C GLN A 47 -6.43 7.56 24.46
N ARG A 48 -7.66 7.83 24.02
CA ARG A 48 -8.03 7.78 22.61
C ARG A 48 -7.38 8.90 21.83
N ASP A 49 -7.36 10.10 22.39
CA ASP A 49 -6.72 11.27 21.79
C ASP A 49 -5.21 11.06 21.64
N LEU A 50 -4.57 10.41 22.61
CA LEU A 50 -3.16 10.00 22.51
C LEU A 50 -2.93 9.04 21.33
N ILE A 51 -3.78 8.02 21.17
CA ILE A 51 -3.70 7.04 20.07
C ILE A 51 -3.91 7.75 18.72
N ILE A 52 -4.94 8.60 18.60
CA ILE A 52 -5.22 9.35 17.37
C ILE A 52 -4.03 10.26 17.03
N SER A 53 -3.50 10.99 18.01
CA SER A 53 -2.36 11.90 17.81
C SER A 53 -1.09 11.16 17.36
N ALA A 54 -0.86 9.95 17.85
CA ALA A 54 0.27 9.11 17.45
C ALA A 54 0.18 8.60 16.00
N LEU A 55 -1.05 8.36 15.51
CA LEU A 55 -1.31 7.80 14.18
C LEU A 55 -1.56 8.88 13.11
N GLY A 56 -2.14 10.02 13.48
CA GLY A 56 -2.73 10.99 12.55
C GLY A 56 -1.77 11.47 11.46
N ARG A 57 -0.51 11.79 11.80
CA ARG A 57 0.49 12.26 10.82
C ARG A 57 0.89 11.23 9.76
N LYS A 58 0.64 9.94 10.02
CA LYS A 58 1.07 8.83 9.16
C LYS A 58 -0.09 8.25 8.34
N TRP A 59 -1.31 8.70 8.60
CA TRP A 59 -2.54 8.16 8.02
C TRP A 59 -2.51 8.10 6.49
N GLU A 60 -2.13 9.21 5.88
CA GLU A 60 -2.16 9.36 4.42
C GLU A 60 -1.10 8.51 3.71
N LEU A 61 -0.02 8.12 4.42
CA LEU A 61 1.10 7.40 3.83
C LEU A 61 0.71 6.00 3.37
N THR A 62 -0.14 5.28 4.12
CA THR A 62 -0.54 3.93 3.74
C THR A 62 -1.31 3.94 2.42
N PHE A 63 -2.32 4.80 2.29
CA PHE A 63 -3.14 4.87 1.07
C PHE A 63 -2.38 5.44 -0.11
N THR A 64 -1.51 6.43 0.11
CA THR A 64 -0.62 6.94 -0.95
C THR A 64 0.27 5.81 -1.49
N THR A 65 0.79 4.96 -0.60
CA THR A 65 1.62 3.81 -1.00
C THR A 65 0.80 2.76 -1.76
N LEU A 66 -0.45 2.49 -1.35
CA LEU A 66 -1.36 1.59 -2.06
C LEU A 66 -1.65 2.07 -3.49
N VAL A 67 -1.99 3.35 -3.65
CA VAL A 67 -2.28 3.95 -4.97
C VAL A 67 -1.02 3.92 -5.84
N MET A 68 0.14 4.26 -5.29
CA MET A 68 1.41 4.20 -6.00
C MET A 68 1.77 2.77 -6.43
N PHE A 69 1.55 1.77 -5.58
CA PHE A 69 1.71 0.36 -5.94
C PHE A 69 0.82 -0.03 -7.13
N GLY A 70 -0.47 0.33 -7.09
CA GLY A 70 -1.41 0.07 -8.18
C GLY A 70 -0.99 0.79 -9.48
N GLY A 71 -0.58 2.05 -9.40
CA GLY A 71 -0.10 2.82 -10.54
C GLY A 71 1.18 2.28 -11.15
N ALA A 72 2.14 1.84 -10.32
CA ALA A 72 3.37 1.21 -10.79
C ALA A 72 3.10 -0.12 -11.49
N LEU A 73 2.18 -0.93 -10.96
CA LEU A 73 1.71 -2.16 -11.63
C LEU A 73 1.05 -1.87 -12.98
N PHE A 74 0.17 -0.87 -13.04
CA PHE A 74 -0.49 -0.47 -14.28
C PHE A 74 0.52 -0.02 -15.34
N ALA A 75 1.53 0.75 -14.96
CA ALA A 75 2.55 1.27 -15.88
C ALA A 75 3.54 0.19 -16.34
N ALA A 76 4.03 -0.66 -15.43
CA ALA A 76 5.08 -1.62 -15.73
C ALA A 76 4.56 -2.98 -16.22
N PHE A 77 3.42 -3.43 -15.71
CA PHE A 77 2.83 -4.75 -16.00
C PHE A 77 1.31 -4.66 -16.26
N PRO A 78 0.87 -4.04 -17.38
CA PRO A 78 -0.54 -3.72 -17.62
C PRO A 78 -1.46 -4.95 -17.59
N LEU A 79 -1.01 -6.08 -18.14
CA LEU A 79 -1.81 -7.32 -18.15
C LEU A 79 -1.98 -7.89 -16.73
N PHE A 80 -0.91 -7.88 -15.93
CA PHE A 80 -0.97 -8.31 -14.53
C PHE A 80 -1.93 -7.44 -13.72
N TYR A 81 -1.86 -6.12 -13.91
CA TYR A 81 -2.80 -5.17 -13.32
C TYR A 81 -4.24 -5.50 -13.72
N ALA A 82 -4.54 -5.58 -15.02
CA ALA A 82 -5.91 -5.82 -15.51
C ALA A 82 -6.49 -7.15 -15.01
N THR A 83 -5.70 -8.23 -15.02
CA THR A 83 -6.15 -9.53 -14.52
C THR A 83 -6.37 -9.52 -13.01
N SER A 84 -5.52 -8.85 -12.24
CA SER A 84 -5.64 -8.80 -10.77
C SER A 84 -6.85 -7.97 -10.33
N PHE A 85 -7.03 -6.77 -10.88
CA PHE A 85 -8.12 -5.87 -10.51
C PHE A 85 -9.46 -6.29 -11.13
N GLY A 86 -9.45 -6.78 -12.37
CA GLY A 86 -10.64 -7.31 -13.04
C GLY A 86 -11.08 -8.67 -12.50
N GLY A 87 -10.14 -9.57 -12.21
CA GLY A 87 -10.45 -10.92 -11.70
C GLY A 87 -10.99 -10.91 -10.28
N ALA A 88 -10.50 -10.01 -9.42
CA ALA A 88 -10.97 -9.82 -8.05
C ALA A 88 -11.96 -8.65 -7.91
N TYR A 89 -12.74 -8.36 -8.97
CA TYR A 89 -13.62 -7.18 -9.04
C TYR A 89 -14.46 -6.95 -7.78
N TYR A 90 -15.16 -7.97 -7.30
CA TYR A 90 -16.02 -7.85 -6.13
C TYR A 90 -15.26 -7.59 -4.83
N VAL A 91 -14.02 -8.08 -4.71
CA VAL A 91 -13.18 -7.79 -3.54
C VAL A 91 -12.79 -6.33 -3.53
N TRP A 92 -12.35 -5.79 -4.66
CA TRP A 92 -11.98 -4.37 -4.79
C TRP A 92 -13.15 -3.41 -4.56
N MET A 93 -14.37 -3.81 -4.93
CA MET A 93 -15.58 -3.01 -4.65
C MET A 93 -15.98 -3.01 -3.17
N ALA A 94 -15.53 -4.01 -2.39
CA ALA A 94 -15.93 -4.16 -0.99
C ALA A 94 -14.99 -3.44 0.00
N ILE A 95 -13.76 -3.14 -0.42
CA ILE A 95 -12.73 -2.47 0.40
C ILE A 95 -12.61 -0.99 0.05
#